data_AF-A0A1S8ITT3-F1
#
_entry.id   AF-A0A1S8ITT3-F1
#
_cell.length_a   1.000
_cell.length_b   1.000
_cell.length_c   1.000
_cell.angle_alpha   90.00
_cell.angle_beta   90.00
_cell.angle_gamma   90.00
#
_symmetry.space_group_name_H-M   'P 1'
#
loop_
_entity.id
_entity.type
_entity.pdbx_description
1 polymer ?
#
loop_
_entity_poly.entity_id
_entity_poly.type
_entity_poly.pdbx_seq_one_letter_code
_entity_poly.pdbx_strand_id
1 'polypeptide(L)' 'LDLESITALNDGLMAFTGSILFASHDHQFIQTLANRIIAVSDKGVIDRAETTYDEFLENPEIQKQMDVLFSSDY' A
#
# COMPACT_ATOMS: atom_id res chain seq x y z
N LEU A 1 4.87 -4.75 19.46
CA LEU A 1 3.48 -5.10 19.81
C LEU A 1 3.45 -6.58 20.14
N ASP A 2 2.73 -6.98 21.18
CA ASP A 2 2.47 -8.39 21.43
C ASP A 2 1.54 -8.93 20.34
N LEU A 3 1.59 -10.23 20.02
CA LEU A 3 0.87 -10.84 18.90
C LEU A 3 -0.64 -10.59 18.99
N GLU A 4 -1.19 -10.68 20.21
CA GLU A 4 -2.60 -10.41 20.49
C GLU A 4 -2.99 -8.96 20.18
N SER A 5 -2.10 -8.01 20.46
CA SER A 5 -2.35 -6.58 20.18
C SER A 5 -2.31 -6.27 18.67
N ILE A 6 -1.53 -7.03 17.88
CA ILE A 6 -1.49 -6.91 16.42
C ILE A 6 -2.79 -7.43 15.81
N THR A 7 -3.26 -8.60 16.26
CA THR A 7 -4.51 -9.19 15.77
C THR A 7 -5.71 -8.31 16.11
N ALA A 8 -5.82 -7.85 17.36
CA ALA A 8 -6.92 -6.96 17.77
C ALA A 8 -6.93 -5.64 16.99
N LEU A 9 -5.75 -5.10 16.64
CA LEU A 9 -5.64 -3.91 15.80
C LEU A 9 -6.14 -4.20 14.37
N ASN A 10 -5.70 -5.30 13.75
CA ASN A 10 -6.15 -5.67 12.41
C ASN A 10 -7.66 -5.89 12.35
N ASP A 11 -8.24 -6.64 13.29
CA ASP A 11 -9.68 -6.87 13.36
C ASP A 11 -10.46 -5.56 13.55
N GLY A 12 -9.95 -4.67 14.40
CA GLY A 12 -10.53 -3.34 14.60
C GLY A 12 -10.49 -2.47 13.34
N LEU A 13 -9.39 -2.51 12.58
CA LEU A 13 -9.24 -1.76 11.34
C LEU A 13 -10.10 -2.35 10.21
N MET A 14 -10.24 -3.67 10.12
CA MET A 14 -11.14 -4.32 9.17
C MET A 14 -12.62 -4.02 9.45
N ALA A 15 -13.00 -3.93 10.73
CA ALA A 15 -14.38 -3.59 11.12
C ALA A 15 -14.71 -2.10 11.02
N PHE A 16 -13.71 -1.24 10.79
CA PHE A 16 -13.91 0.20 10.70
C PHE A 16 -14.60 0.56 9.38
N THR A 17 -15.78 1.18 9.47
CA THR A 17 -16.61 1.51 8.30
C THR A 17 -16.24 2.83 7.61
N GLY A 18 -15.23 3.54 8.12
CA GLY A 18 -14.73 4.78 7.52
C GLY A 18 -13.56 4.54 6.57
N SER A 19 -13.01 5.62 6.02
CA SER A 19 -11.78 5.55 5.22
C SER A 19 -10.56 5.65 6.13
N ILE A 20 -9.59 4.75 5.93
CA ILE A 20 -8.30 4.77 6.62
C ILE A 20 -7.24 5.08 5.57
N LEU A 21 -6.43 6.11 5.84
CA LEU A 21 -5.22 6.39 5.09
C LEU A 21 -4.04 6.10 5.99
N PHE A 22 -3.15 5.23 5.55
CA PHE A 22 -1.94 4.87 6.29
C PHE A 22 -0.75 4.75 5.34
N ALA A 23 0.44 4.88 5.90
CA ALA A 23 1.68 4.53 5.24
C ALA A 23 2.41 3.51 6.13
N SER A 24 2.90 2.44 5.53
CA SER A 24 3.64 1.40 6.23
C SER A 24 4.75 0.88 5.33
N HIS A 25 5.75 0.24 5.95
CA HIS A 25 6.76 -0.55 5.26
C HIS A 25 6.56 -2.06 5.50
N ASP A 26 5.60 -2.44 6.34
CA ASP A 26 5.25 -3.83 6.61
C ASP A 26 4.36 -4.38 5.49
N HIS A 27 4.94 -5.30 4.72
CA HIS A 27 4.28 -5.96 3.60
C HIS A 27 2.97 -6.63 4.00
N GLN A 28 2.95 -7.39 5.10
CA GLN A 28 1.77 -8.14 5.52
C GLN A 28 0.64 -7.20 5.92
N PHE A 29 0.96 -6.10 6.60
CA PHE A 29 0.00 -5.09 7.01
C PHE A 29 -0.67 -4.39 5.82
N ILE A 30 0.13 -3.95 4.84
CA ILE A 30 -0.38 -3.32 3.62
C ILE A 30 -1.23 -4.33 2.85
N GLN A 31 -0.74 -5.56 2.69
CA GLN A 31 -1.44 -6.60 1.94
C GLN A 31 -2.79 -6.96 2.55
N THR A 32 -2.94 -6.92 3.88
CA THR A 32 -4.20 -7.30 4.55
C THR A 32 -5.22 -6.17 4.64
N LEU A 33 -4.78 -4.92 4.73
CA LEU A 33 -5.67 -3.79 5.02
C LEU A 33 -5.86 -2.83 3.83
N ALA A 34 -4.87 -2.71 2.95
CA ALA A 34 -4.97 -1.79 1.82
C ALA A 34 -5.83 -2.40 0.71
N ASN A 35 -6.83 -1.64 0.28
CA ASN A 35 -7.64 -1.91 -0.90
C ASN A 35 -7.36 -0.92 -2.04
N ARG A 36 -6.45 0.03 -1.81
CA ARG A 36 -6.00 1.06 -2.74
C ARG A 36 -4.56 1.42 -2.44
N ILE A 37 -3.70 1.39 -3.46
CA ILE A 37 -2.29 1.74 -3.34
C ILE A 37 -2.06 3.06 -4.07
N ILE A 38 -1.47 4.01 -3.36
CA ILE A 38 -1.11 5.32 -3.90
C ILE A 38 0.40 5.52 -3.70
N ALA A 39 1.15 5.52 -4.80
CA ALA A 39 2.56 5.87 -4.79
C ALA A 39 2.74 7.32 -5.23
N VAL A 40 3.43 8.11 -4.41
CA VAL A 40 3.62 9.55 -4.63
C VAL A 40 5.11 9.85 -4.67
N SER A 41 5.55 10.60 -5.69
CA SER A 41 6.88 11.20 -5.74
C SER A 41 6.83 12.64 -6.23
N ASP A 42 7.99 13.27 -6.35
CA ASP A 42 8.18 14.58 -6.97
C ASP A 42 7.83 14.60 -8.48
N LYS A 43 7.90 13.45 -9.15
CA LYS A 43 7.64 13.29 -10.59
C LYS A 43 6.16 12.97 -10.90
N GLY A 44 5.35 12.62 -9.90
CA GLY A 44 3.92 12.36 -10.11
C GLY A 44 3.27 11.49 -9.04
N VAL A 45 2.13 10.92 -9.40
CA VAL A 45 1.34 10.03 -8.53
C VAL A 45 0.84 8.85 -9.35
N ILE A 46 1.00 7.64 -8.80
CA ILE A 46 0.35 6.43 -9.29
C ILE A 46 -0.72 6.06 -8.28
N ASP A 47 -1.95 5.91 -8.77
CA ASP A 47 -3.11 5.63 -7.94
C ASP A 47 -3.85 4.41 -8.51
N ARG A 48 -3.95 3.36 -7.70
CA ARG A 48 -4.57 2.09 -8.07
C ARG A 48 -5.56 1.67 -7.00
N ALA A 49 -6.84 1.81 -7.33
CA ALA A 49 -7.94 1.32 -6.51
C ALA A 49 -8.21 -0.16 -6.82
N GLU A 50 -8.77 -0.87 -5.83
CA GLU A 50 -9.19 -2.27 -5.95
C GLU A 50 -8.03 -3.20 -6.35
N THR A 51 -6.84 -2.94 -5.78
CA THR A 51 -5.64 -3.75 -6.05
C THR A 51 -4.98 -4.06 -4.72
N THR A 52 -4.60 -5.33 -4.53
CA THR A 52 -3.80 -5.74 -3.39
C THR A 52 -2.35 -5.27 -3.54
N TYR A 53 -1.57 -5.29 -2.46
CA TYR A 53 -0.17 -4.89 -2.54
C TYR A 53 0.65 -5.81 -3.45
N ASP A 54 0.41 -7.12 -3.38
CA ASP A 54 1.09 -8.11 -4.22
C ASP A 54 0.79 -7.89 -5.71
N GLU A 55 -0.48 -7.73 -6.07
CA GLU A 55 -0.89 -7.44 -7.46
C GLU A 55 -0.32 -6.11 -7.95
N PHE A 56 -0.25 -5.10 -7.08
CA PHE A 56 0.36 -3.82 -7.40
C PHE A 56 1.85 -3.97 -7.73
N LEU A 57 2.58 -4.77 -6.94
CA LEU A 57 3.99 -5.04 -7.15
C LEU A 57 4.25 -5.94 -8.36
N GLU A 58 3.43 -6.93 -8.62
CA GLU A 58 3.62 -7.89 -9.73
C GLU A 58 3.22 -7.30 -11.09
N ASN A 59 2.44 -6.23 -11.12
CA ASN A 59 1.99 -5.61 -12.36
C ASN A 59 3.17 -4.95 -13.13
N PRO A 60 3.53 -5.45 -14.32
CA PRO A 60 4.68 -4.93 -15.07
C PRO A 60 4.50 -3.49 -15.56
N GLU A 61 3.26 -3.04 -15.74
CA GLU A 61 2.97 -1.65 -16.12
C GLU A 61 3.18 -0.70 -14.93
N ILE A 62 2.76 -1.13 -13.73
CA ILE A 62 2.98 -0.38 -12.50
C ILE A 62 4.47 -0.31 -12.19
N GLN A 63 5.22 -1.40 -12.31
CA GLN A 63 6.68 -1.38 -12.10
C GLN A 63 7.38 -0.36 -13.02
N LYS A 64 7.02 -0.33 -14.31
CA LYS A 64 7.57 0.69 -15.23
C LYS A 64 7.22 2.11 -14.81
N GLN A 65 5.99 2.33 -14.34
CA GLN A 65 5.58 3.64 -13.84
C GLN A 65 6.35 3.99 -12.56
N MET A 66 6.54 3.05 -11.65
CA MET A 66 7.32 3.19 -10.42
C MET A 66 8.79 3.52 -10.72
N ASP A 67 9.40 2.84 -11.69
CA ASP A 67 10.78 3.11 -12.13
C ASP A 67 10.91 4.54 -12.66
N VAL A 68 9.95 5.00 -13.47
CA VAL A 68 9.94 6.39 -13.95
C VAL A 68 9.73 7.36 -12.77
N LEU A 69 8.80 7.02 -11.87
CA LEU A 69 8.40 7.85 -10.74
C LEU A 69 9.52 8.04 -9.71
N PHE A 70 10.35 7.02 -9.49
CA PHE A 70 11.45 7.01 -8.51
C PHE A 70 12.84 6.93 -9.15
N SER A 71 12.95 7.09 -10.47
CA SER A 71 14.24 7.19 -11.16
C SER A 71 15.05 8.35 -10.58
N SER A 72 16.23 8.05 -10.04
CA SER A 72 17.18 9.07 -9.61
C SER A 72 17.88 9.63 -10.84
N ASP A 73 17.83 10.96 -11.04
CA ASP A 73 18.53 11.64 -12.14
C ASP A 73 20.04 11.81 -11.88
N TYR A 74 20.66 10.83 -11.21
CA TYR A 74 22.09 10.79 -10.87
C TYR A 74 22.80 9.61 -11.51
#